data_AF-A0A954WMH7-F1
#
_entry.id   AF-A0A954WMH7-F1
#
_cell.length_a   1.000
_cell.length_b   1.000
_cell.length_c   1.000
_cell.angle_alpha   90.00
_cell.angle_beta   90.00
_cell.angle_gamma   90.00
#
_symmetry.space_group_name_H-M   'P 1'
#
loop_
_entity.id
_entity.type
_entity.pdbx_description
1 polymer ?
#
loop_
_entity_poly.entity_id
_entity_poly.type
_entity_poly.pdbx_seq_one_letter_code
_entity_poly.pdbx_strand_id
1 'polypeptide(L)'
;MLLLVVLAFSGFMLIYIPKLVLDQYETISKLGPTWTYVYFGIVGTGAALLLGCTIWILITLWRRSARKRRRRIERARNPSEMTLEQRDEEIRENLSTVEEYQTGEGLSGDLRERLEPLVRRVMDKRESQRLEIVAFGTVSSGKSSLLNALAGRDALRTDAKGGTTTQRNEIPWTGDDQVTLVDTPGLGEIDGEAHVAEATRAARDADLVLLVVDGPLRESEFSLLARLADMEKRIVVCLNKADWYDQRERDRLLGQIRGQVHEFVTSDDVVAVRAEPVDRTRIRLTADGQEIEETVAAPADIRALADRMLSVVRRDGRDLLMANLLLQSRGLVEDARREVRESLDRRAREIVDRYMWSAGGAAALSPLPLLDLAAGGAITTKMVLDLAKV
;
A
#
# COMPACT_ATOMS: atom_id res chain seq x y z
N MET A 1 14.35 27.56 -2.73
CA MET A 1 14.57 28.84 -2.04
C MET A 1 15.91 28.87 -1.28
N LEU A 2 16.19 27.91 -0.39
CA LEU A 2 17.48 27.84 0.35
C LEU A 2 18.72 27.87 -0.58
N LEU A 3 18.69 27.14 -1.69
CA LEU A 3 19.80 27.08 -2.66
C LEU A 3 20.06 28.45 -3.33
N LEU A 4 19.02 29.23 -3.58
CA LEU A 4 19.09 30.57 -4.15
C LEU A 4 19.64 31.59 -3.15
N VAL A 5 19.23 31.49 -1.88
CA VAL A 5 19.78 32.32 -0.79
C VAL A 5 21.26 31.99 -0.54
N VAL A 6 21.62 30.70 -0.56
CA VAL A 6 23.02 30.27 -0.43
C VAL A 6 23.86 30.73 -1.63
N LEU A 7 23.33 30.68 -2.85
CA LEU A 7 24.02 31.20 -4.05
C LEU A 7 24.19 32.73 -4.00
N ALA A 8 23.15 33.47 -3.59
CA ALA A 8 23.22 34.93 -3.46
C ALA A 8 24.20 35.37 -2.36
N PHE A 9 24.17 34.69 -1.21
CA PHE A 9 25.09 34.94 -0.10
C PHE A 9 26.53 34.55 -0.46
N SER A 10 26.72 33.43 -1.17
CA SER A 10 28.01 33.01 -1.70
C SER A 10 28.57 34.03 -2.70
N GLY A 11 27.73 34.52 -3.63
CA GLY A 11 28.13 35.57 -4.59
C GLY A 11 28.48 36.90 -3.91
N PHE A 12 27.71 37.30 -2.89
CA PHE A 12 28.00 38.49 -2.09
C PHE A 12 29.34 38.36 -1.35
N MET A 13 29.58 37.21 -0.71
CA MET A 13 30.85 36.91 -0.04
C MET A 13 32.04 36.88 -1.01
N LEU A 14 31.86 36.35 -2.22
CA LEU A 14 32.90 36.30 -3.24
C LEU A 14 33.34 37.69 -3.71
N ILE A 15 32.45 38.68 -3.67
CA ILE A 15 32.75 40.07 -4.07
C ILE A 15 33.37 40.85 -2.91
N TYR A 16 32.86 40.69 -1.68
CA TYR A 16 33.27 41.50 -0.53
C TYR A 16 34.50 40.98 0.21
N ILE A 17 34.66 39.66 0.35
CA ILE A 17 35.79 39.08 1.10
C ILE A 17 37.14 39.46 0.47
N PRO A 18 37.36 39.36 -0.87
CA PRO A 18 38.66 39.69 -1.45
C PRO A 18 39.04 41.15 -1.20
N LYS A 19 38.07 42.06 -1.29
CA LYS A 19 38.30 43.50 -1.04
C LYS A 19 38.65 43.76 0.42
N LEU A 20 37.93 43.13 1.35
CA LEU A 20 38.20 43.24 2.79
C LEU A 20 39.57 42.66 3.16
N VAL A 21 39.94 41.53 2.57
CA VAL A 21 41.23 40.88 2.79
C VAL A 21 42.38 41.74 2.27
N LEU A 22 42.22 42.34 1.09
CA LEU A 22 43.23 43.25 0.51
C LEU A 22 43.41 44.54 1.33
N ASP A 23 42.33 45.15 1.79
CA ASP A 23 42.36 46.38 2.59
C ASP A 23 43.04 46.16 3.97
N GLN A 24 42.76 45.01 4.59
CA GLN A 24 43.45 44.62 5.82
C GLN A 24 44.92 44.26 5.59
N TYR A 25 45.25 43.62 4.47
CA TYR A 25 46.63 43.35 4.09
C TYR A 25 47.44 44.64 3.93
N GLU A 26 46.91 45.66 3.25
CA GLU A 26 47.59 46.95 3.09
C GLU A 26 47.86 47.62 4.45
N THR A 27 46.92 47.52 5.39
CA THR A 27 47.06 48.08 6.73
C THR A 27 48.11 47.33 7.55
N ILE A 28 48.12 45.99 7.48
CA ILE A 28 49.00 45.13 8.27
C ILE A 28 50.44 45.11 7.70
N SER A 29 50.59 45.24 6.38
CA SER A 29 51.90 45.29 5.72
C SER A 29 52.76 46.48 6.18
N LYS A 30 52.12 47.59 6.61
CA LYS A 30 52.79 48.77 7.19
C LYS A 30 53.38 48.52 8.59
N LEU A 31 52.93 47.49 9.31
CA LEU A 31 53.42 47.11 10.65
C LEU A 31 54.67 46.22 10.60
N GLY A 32 55.09 45.80 9.41
CA GLY A 32 56.31 45.03 9.18
C GLY A 32 56.08 43.57 8.73
N PRO A 33 57.16 42.85 8.33
CA PRO A 33 57.05 41.56 7.65
C PRO A 33 56.47 40.44 8.52
N THR A 34 56.79 40.43 9.82
CA THR A 34 56.34 39.40 10.77
C THR A 34 54.82 39.37 10.89
N TRP A 35 54.17 40.53 11.00
CA TRP A 35 52.71 40.65 11.09
C TRP A 35 52.00 40.23 9.80
N THR A 36 52.66 40.40 8.66
CA THR A 36 52.13 39.95 7.36
C THR A 36 52.09 38.43 7.28
N TYR A 37 53.13 37.73 7.76
CA TYR A 37 53.13 36.26 7.83
C TYR A 37 52.07 35.73 8.81
N VAL A 38 51.88 36.39 9.95
CA VAL A 38 50.82 36.05 10.92
C VAL A 38 49.43 36.18 10.30
N TYR A 39 49.18 37.27 9.56
CA TYR A 39 47.92 37.49 8.85
C TYR A 39 47.62 36.40 7.83
N PHE A 40 48.57 36.05 6.96
CA PHE A 40 48.39 34.95 6.00
C PHE A 40 48.16 33.60 6.69
N GLY A 41 48.81 33.36 7.83
CA GLY A 41 48.56 32.17 8.65
C GLY A 41 47.11 32.08 9.14
N ILE A 42 46.57 33.17 9.68
CA ILE A 42 45.19 33.24 10.19
C ILE A 42 44.17 33.13 9.05
N VAL A 43 44.34 33.91 7.98
CA VAL A 43 43.40 33.92 6.85
C VAL A 43 43.43 32.59 6.10
N GLY A 44 44.63 32.04 5.87
CA GLY A 44 44.81 30.75 5.20
C GLY A 44 44.21 29.59 5.99
N THR A 45 44.42 29.54 7.31
CA THR A 45 43.81 28.51 8.17
C THR A 45 42.29 28.66 8.25
N GLY A 46 41.78 29.89 8.35
CA GLY A 46 40.33 30.15 8.33
C GLY A 46 39.67 29.72 7.02
N ALA A 47 40.29 30.04 5.87
CA ALA A 47 39.81 29.62 4.56
C ALA A 47 39.82 28.09 4.41
N ALA A 48 40.89 27.41 4.87
CA ALA A 48 41.00 25.96 4.83
C ALA A 48 39.91 25.27 5.69
N LEU A 49 39.61 25.80 6.87
CA LEU A 49 38.53 25.29 7.73
C LEU A 49 37.15 25.43 7.09
N LEU A 50 36.86 26.59 6.48
CA LEU A 50 35.58 26.82 5.78
C LEU A 50 35.40 25.89 4.57
N LEU A 51 36.47 25.69 3.78
CA LEU A 51 36.49 24.72 2.68
C LEU A 51 36.29 23.29 3.20
N GLY A 52 36.97 22.91 4.29
CA GLY A 52 36.80 21.61 4.92
C GLY A 52 35.37 21.36 5.40
N CYS A 53 34.75 22.32 6.10
CA CYS A 53 33.36 22.24 6.56
C CYS A 53 32.37 22.16 5.40
N THR A 54 32.53 22.96 4.35
CA THR A 54 31.64 22.92 3.18
C THR A 54 31.74 21.60 2.42
N ILE A 55 32.96 21.08 2.22
CA ILE A 55 33.18 19.75 1.63
C ILE A 55 32.55 18.65 2.51
N TRP A 56 32.74 18.71 3.83
CA TRP A 56 32.13 17.75 4.76
C TRP A 56 30.60 17.78 4.72
N ILE A 57 29.99 18.96 4.68
CA ILE A 57 28.53 19.13 4.54
C ILE A 57 28.06 18.54 3.22
N LEU A 58 28.73 18.84 2.11
CA LEU A 58 28.40 18.32 0.78
C LEU A 58 28.48 16.79 0.73
N ILE A 59 29.55 16.20 1.27
CA ILE A 59 29.72 14.74 1.36
C ILE A 59 28.62 14.12 2.22
N THR A 60 28.28 14.75 3.35
CA THR A 60 27.26 14.25 4.26
C THR A 60 25.87 14.29 3.61
N LEU A 61 25.53 15.38 2.93
CA LEU A 61 24.28 15.51 2.18
C LEU A 61 24.22 14.53 1.00
N TRP A 62 25.32 14.34 0.27
CA TRP A 62 25.39 13.38 -0.83
C TRP A 62 25.25 11.94 -0.33
N ARG A 63 25.93 11.56 0.76
CA ARG A 63 25.79 10.23 1.39
C ARG A 63 24.35 9.98 1.87
N ARG A 64 23.70 10.99 2.48
CA ARG A 64 22.28 10.91 2.90
C ARG A 64 21.35 10.75 1.69
N SER A 65 21.58 11.48 0.60
CA SER A 65 20.80 11.40 -0.64
C SER A 65 20.98 10.04 -1.34
N ALA A 66 22.22 9.55 -1.44
CA ALA A 66 22.53 8.27 -2.06
C ALA A 66 21.93 7.08 -1.30
N ARG A 67 21.96 7.11 0.04
CA ARG A 67 21.27 6.11 0.90
C ARG A 67 19.75 6.12 0.68
N LYS A 68 19.15 7.30 0.57
CA LYS A 68 17.71 7.46 0.29
C LYS A 68 17.34 6.93 -1.10
N ARG A 69 18.22 7.09 -2.10
CA ARG A 69 18.03 6.54 -3.46
C ARG A 69 18.15 5.02 -3.50
N ARG A 70 19.15 4.43 -2.82
CA ARG A 70 19.28 2.95 -2.72
C ARG A 70 18.07 2.30 -2.06
N ARG A 71 17.63 2.82 -0.91
CA ARG A 71 16.42 2.32 -0.22
C ARG A 71 15.15 2.42 -1.06
N ARG A 72 15.03 3.43 -1.93
CA ARG A 72 13.90 3.58 -2.85
C ARG A 72 13.92 2.53 -3.98
N ILE A 73 15.11 2.10 -4.41
CA ILE A 73 15.27 1.04 -5.41
C ILE A 73 15.04 -0.34 -4.78
N GLU A 74 15.52 -0.55 -3.54
CA GLU A 74 15.29 -1.80 -2.80
C GLU A 74 13.80 -2.01 -2.45
N ARG A 75 13.09 -0.97 -2.02
CA ARG A 75 11.62 -1.01 -1.75
C ARG A 75 10.75 -1.06 -3.01
N ALA A 76 11.34 -0.86 -4.19
CA ALA A 76 10.64 -0.95 -5.48
C ALA A 76 10.71 -2.36 -6.07
N ARG A 77 11.38 -3.32 -5.42
CA ARG A 77 11.31 -4.73 -5.83
C ARG A 77 9.91 -5.25 -5.62
N ASN A 78 9.39 -5.91 -6.63
CA ASN A 78 8.13 -6.63 -6.54
C ASN A 78 8.29 -7.79 -5.54
N PRO A 79 7.24 -8.13 -4.76
CA PRO A 79 7.26 -9.29 -3.88
C PRO A 79 7.77 -10.56 -4.57
N SER A 80 7.38 -10.77 -5.83
CA SER A 80 7.80 -11.89 -6.69
C SER A 80 9.33 -12.05 -6.85
N GLU A 81 10.12 -10.98 -6.74
CA GLU A 81 11.59 -10.99 -6.91
C GLU A 81 12.35 -11.30 -5.60
N MET A 82 11.65 -11.41 -4.47
CA MET A 82 12.24 -11.57 -3.15
C MET A 82 12.14 -13.02 -2.65
N THR A 83 13.17 -13.49 -1.95
CA THR A 83 13.08 -14.77 -1.23
C THR A 83 12.17 -14.68 -0.01
N LEU A 84 11.66 -15.81 0.46
CA LEU A 84 10.82 -15.87 1.66
C LEU A 84 11.50 -15.23 2.89
N GLU A 85 12.79 -15.45 3.07
CA GLU A 85 13.57 -14.84 4.17
C GLU A 85 13.67 -13.32 4.03
N GLN A 86 13.88 -12.81 2.81
CA GLN A 86 13.91 -11.38 2.55
C GLN A 86 12.55 -10.72 2.80
N ARG A 87 11.45 -11.39 2.42
CA ARG A 87 10.08 -10.89 2.70
C ARG A 87 9.81 -10.84 4.20
N ASP A 88 10.15 -11.90 4.95
CA ASP A 88 9.92 -11.92 6.41
C ASP A 88 10.75 -10.86 7.14
N GLU A 89 12.00 -10.65 6.73
CA GLU A 89 12.85 -9.59 7.30
C GLU A 89 12.26 -8.20 7.04
N GLU A 90 11.85 -7.91 5.79
CA GLU A 90 11.28 -6.62 5.44
C GLU A 90 9.93 -6.38 6.15
N ILE A 91 9.08 -7.40 6.27
CA ILE A 91 7.84 -7.31 7.05
C ILE A 91 8.16 -6.89 8.49
N ARG A 92 9.16 -7.53 9.12
CA ARG A 92 9.57 -7.21 10.49
C ARG A 92 10.09 -5.78 10.62
N GLU A 93 10.95 -5.35 9.69
CA GLU A 93 11.45 -3.96 9.63
C GLU A 93 10.29 -2.96 9.48
N ASN A 94 9.34 -3.24 8.57
CA ASN A 94 8.19 -2.39 8.34
C ASN A 94 7.32 -2.26 9.59
N LEU A 95 7.01 -3.36 10.27
CA LEU A 95 6.21 -3.34 11.49
C LEU A 95 6.90 -2.59 12.62
N SER A 96 8.21 -2.79 12.82
CA SER A 96 9.00 -2.01 13.78
C SER A 96 9.03 -0.52 13.46
N THR A 97 9.04 -0.16 12.17
CA THR A 97 8.99 1.23 11.72
C THR A 97 7.64 1.87 12.06
N VAL A 98 6.54 1.13 11.92
CA VAL A 98 5.21 1.61 12.30
C VAL A 98 5.11 1.80 13.82
N GLU A 99 5.67 0.88 14.61
CA GLU A 99 5.76 1.01 16.07
C GLU A 99 6.61 2.21 16.52
N GLU A 100 7.73 2.47 15.84
CA GLU A 100 8.55 3.67 16.07
C GLU A 100 7.74 4.95 15.80
N TYR A 101 6.95 4.96 14.72
CA TYR A 101 6.02 6.06 14.49
C TYR A 101 4.99 6.16 15.62
N GLN A 102 4.38 5.06 16.06
CA GLN A 102 3.38 5.08 17.14
C GLN A 102 3.88 5.57 18.51
N THR A 103 5.18 5.39 18.78
CA THR A 103 5.81 5.77 20.05
C THR A 103 6.49 7.14 20.01
N GLY A 104 6.77 7.68 18.82
CA GLY A 104 7.37 9.01 18.66
C GLY A 104 6.48 10.16 19.16
N GLU A 105 7.10 11.22 19.66
CA GLU A 105 6.46 12.47 20.13
C GLU A 105 5.86 13.28 18.95
N GLY A 106 4.88 12.74 18.24
CA GLY A 106 4.42 13.32 16.96
C GLY A 106 3.01 12.96 16.55
N LEU A 107 2.50 11.81 17.00
CA LEU A 107 1.19 11.35 16.59
C LEU A 107 0.09 11.94 17.47
N SER A 108 -0.96 12.40 16.80
CA SER A 108 -2.28 12.56 17.40
C SER A 108 -2.72 11.21 17.98
N GLY A 109 -3.32 11.19 19.19
CA GLY A 109 -3.88 9.96 19.77
C GLY A 109 -4.84 9.22 18.82
N ASP A 110 -5.58 9.98 18.00
CA ASP A 110 -6.47 9.49 16.94
C ASP A 110 -5.76 8.64 15.86
N LEU A 111 -4.48 8.92 15.53
CA LEU A 111 -3.76 8.08 14.56
C LEU A 111 -3.40 6.72 15.15
N ARG A 112 -2.98 6.70 16.42
CA ARG A 112 -2.62 5.46 17.10
C ARG A 112 -3.82 4.52 17.15
N GLU A 113 -5.00 5.07 17.50
CA GLU A 113 -6.26 4.33 17.52
C GLU A 113 -6.65 3.75 16.14
N ARG A 114 -6.29 4.43 15.04
CA ARG A 114 -6.55 3.95 13.68
C ARG A 114 -5.56 2.89 13.20
N LEU A 115 -4.26 3.02 13.50
CA LEU A 115 -3.22 2.11 13.01
C LEU A 115 -3.12 0.83 13.84
N GLU A 116 -3.34 0.91 15.15
CA GLU A 116 -3.26 -0.23 16.07
C GLU A 116 -4.07 -1.46 15.62
N PRO A 117 -5.35 -1.36 15.22
CA PRO A 117 -6.09 -2.52 14.73
C PRO A 117 -5.54 -3.07 13.41
N LEU A 118 -4.92 -2.23 12.56
CA LEU A 118 -4.34 -2.68 11.30
C LEU A 118 -3.04 -3.46 11.51
N VAL A 119 -2.15 -2.93 12.35
CA VAL A 119 -0.89 -3.59 12.74
C VAL A 119 -1.18 -4.91 13.41
N ARG A 120 -2.14 -4.93 14.35
CA ARG A 120 -2.55 -6.15 15.04
C ARG A 120 -3.07 -7.21 14.07
N ARG A 121 -3.91 -6.84 13.09
CA ARG A 121 -4.37 -7.78 12.06
C ARG A 121 -3.22 -8.39 11.26
N VAL A 122 -2.22 -7.61 10.86
CA VAL A 122 -1.04 -8.10 10.12
C VAL A 122 -0.19 -9.04 11.00
N MET A 123 -0.01 -8.70 12.28
CA MET A 123 0.70 -9.55 13.25
C MET A 123 -0.04 -10.88 13.49
N ASP A 124 -1.34 -10.83 13.79
CA ASP A 124 -2.17 -12.01 14.05
C ASP A 124 -2.20 -12.92 12.81
N LYS A 125 -2.28 -12.35 11.60
CA LYS A 125 -2.23 -13.11 10.34
C LYS A 125 -0.85 -13.74 10.11
N ARG A 126 0.24 -13.04 10.43
CA ARG A 126 1.60 -13.58 10.36
C ARG A 126 1.81 -14.74 11.32
N GLU A 127 1.31 -14.64 12.55
CA GLU A 127 1.43 -15.67 13.58
C GLU A 127 0.56 -16.90 13.30
N SER A 128 -0.70 -16.68 12.92
CA SER A 128 -1.64 -17.77 12.64
C SER A 128 -1.35 -18.51 11.34
N GLN A 129 -0.58 -17.90 10.43
CA GLN A 129 -0.28 -18.41 9.09
C GLN A 129 -1.50 -18.80 8.26
N ARG A 130 -2.68 -18.22 8.58
CA ARG A 130 -3.92 -18.53 7.86
C ARG A 130 -3.99 -17.77 6.56
N LEU A 131 -4.27 -18.49 5.48
CA LEU A 131 -4.56 -17.95 4.17
C LEU A 131 -6.01 -17.49 4.09
N GLU A 132 -6.21 -16.32 3.51
CA GLU A 132 -7.52 -15.75 3.24
C GLU A 132 -7.82 -15.82 1.74
N ILE A 133 -8.91 -16.50 1.41
CA ILE A 133 -9.40 -16.65 0.05
C ILE A 133 -10.66 -15.82 -0.10
N VAL A 134 -10.62 -14.81 -0.97
CA VAL A 134 -11.73 -13.88 -1.15
C VAL A 134 -12.39 -14.12 -2.50
N ALA A 135 -13.72 -14.21 -2.54
CA ALA A 135 -14.48 -14.37 -3.77
C ALA A 135 -15.05 -13.04 -4.30
N PHE A 136 -14.90 -12.81 -5.60
CA PHE A 136 -15.42 -11.67 -6.35
C PHE A 136 -16.22 -12.14 -7.57
N GLY A 137 -17.07 -11.27 -8.12
CA GLY A 137 -17.99 -11.65 -9.18
C GLY A 137 -19.24 -10.77 -9.20
N THR A 138 -19.97 -10.73 -10.31
CA THR A 138 -21.19 -9.91 -10.41
C THR A 138 -22.29 -10.39 -9.46
N VAL A 139 -23.33 -9.56 -9.31
CA VAL A 139 -24.58 -9.99 -8.67
C VAL A 139 -25.10 -11.24 -9.38
N SER A 140 -25.57 -12.22 -8.60
CA SER A 140 -26.12 -13.48 -9.12
C SER A 140 -25.15 -14.38 -9.89
N SER A 141 -23.83 -14.13 -9.86
CA SER A 141 -22.84 -15.09 -10.40
C SER A 141 -22.69 -16.35 -9.53
N GLY A 142 -23.22 -16.32 -8.30
CA GLY A 142 -23.25 -17.44 -7.35
C GLY A 142 -22.05 -17.53 -6.42
N LYS A 143 -21.41 -16.40 -6.10
CA LYS A 143 -20.32 -16.29 -5.10
C LYS A 143 -20.67 -16.91 -3.76
N SER A 144 -21.77 -16.49 -3.13
CA SER A 144 -22.16 -16.96 -1.80
C SER A 144 -22.50 -18.45 -1.81
N SER A 145 -23.18 -18.93 -2.86
CA SER A 145 -23.43 -20.37 -3.07
C SER A 145 -22.12 -21.15 -3.19
N LEU A 146 -21.12 -20.62 -3.92
CA LEU A 146 -19.82 -21.27 -4.09
C LEU A 146 -19.06 -21.36 -2.76
N LEU A 147 -19.06 -20.27 -1.98
CA LEU A 147 -18.41 -20.22 -0.68
C LEU A 147 -19.09 -21.17 0.32
N ASN A 148 -20.42 -21.26 0.33
CA ASN A 148 -21.16 -22.23 1.13
C ASN A 148 -20.83 -23.67 0.73
N ALA A 149 -20.75 -23.96 -0.57
CA ALA A 149 -20.36 -25.27 -1.06
C ALA A 149 -18.93 -25.65 -0.64
N LEU A 150 -17.98 -24.70 -0.72
CA LEU A 150 -16.60 -24.91 -0.27
C LEU A 150 -16.52 -25.11 1.26
N ALA A 151 -17.33 -24.38 2.03
CA ALA A 151 -17.41 -24.51 3.48
C ALA A 151 -18.19 -25.75 3.96
N GLY A 152 -18.86 -26.47 3.06
CA GLY A 152 -19.70 -27.62 3.37
C GLY A 152 -20.93 -27.28 4.22
N ARG A 153 -21.30 -26.01 4.35
CA ARG A 153 -22.42 -25.52 5.18
C ARG A 153 -23.01 -24.23 4.61
N ASP A 154 -24.29 -24.02 4.86
CA ASP A 154 -24.99 -22.78 4.47
C ASP A 154 -24.75 -21.68 5.51
N ALA A 155 -23.66 -20.92 5.35
CA ALA A 155 -23.22 -19.88 6.27
C ALA A 155 -23.49 -18.46 5.75
N LEU A 156 -23.64 -18.29 4.43
CA LEU A 156 -23.90 -17.02 3.76
C LEU A 156 -25.30 -17.00 3.18
N ARG A 157 -25.98 -15.84 3.26
CA ARG A 157 -27.28 -15.67 2.63
C ARG A 157 -27.13 -15.65 1.11
N THR A 158 -27.85 -16.53 0.42
CA THR A 158 -27.82 -16.67 -1.05
C THR A 158 -28.95 -15.93 -1.77
N ASP A 159 -29.91 -15.36 -1.04
CA ASP A 159 -31.03 -14.60 -1.63
C ASP A 159 -30.54 -13.32 -2.34
N ALA A 160 -30.86 -13.17 -3.62
CA ALA A 160 -30.47 -12.06 -4.51
C ALA A 160 -31.02 -10.66 -4.10
N LYS A 161 -31.61 -10.52 -2.92
CA LYS A 161 -32.03 -9.22 -2.37
C LYS A 161 -30.88 -8.60 -1.61
N GLY A 162 -30.07 -7.83 -2.34
CA GLY A 162 -28.94 -7.05 -1.84
C GLY A 162 -29.26 -6.43 -0.47
N GLY A 163 -28.53 -6.90 0.53
CA GLY A 163 -28.66 -6.48 1.92
C GLY A 163 -27.41 -5.75 2.37
N THR A 164 -27.61 -4.69 3.14
CA THR A 164 -26.66 -3.71 3.69
C THR A 164 -25.68 -4.25 4.74
N THR A 165 -25.27 -5.50 4.64
CA THR A 165 -24.35 -6.11 5.62
C THR A 165 -22.90 -5.74 5.28
N THR A 166 -22.41 -4.65 5.89
CA THR A 166 -21.05 -4.11 5.74
C THR A 166 -19.96 -4.93 6.43
N GLN A 167 -20.30 -6.08 7.04
CA GLN A 167 -19.33 -6.90 7.76
C GLN A 167 -18.79 -8.03 6.88
N ARG A 168 -17.44 -8.10 6.82
CA ARG A 168 -16.67 -9.19 6.24
C ARG A 168 -17.05 -10.51 6.95
N ASN A 169 -17.49 -11.50 6.19
CA ASN A 169 -17.84 -12.82 6.74
C ASN A 169 -16.67 -13.78 6.51
N GLU A 170 -16.15 -14.35 7.59
CA GLU A 170 -15.05 -15.31 7.57
C GLU A 170 -15.56 -16.71 7.90
N ILE A 171 -15.23 -17.67 7.03
CA ILE A 171 -15.73 -19.04 7.11
C ILE A 171 -14.56 -19.99 6.90
N PRO A 172 -14.25 -20.89 7.84
CA PRO A 172 -13.21 -21.89 7.63
C PRO A 172 -13.52 -22.77 6.42
N TRP A 173 -12.51 -23.04 5.60
CA TRP A 173 -12.65 -23.98 4.49
C TRP A 173 -12.62 -25.42 5.01
N THR A 174 -13.50 -26.30 4.51
CA THR A 174 -13.48 -27.73 4.92
C THR A 174 -12.27 -28.49 4.36
N GLY A 175 -11.66 -27.98 3.27
CA GLY A 175 -10.54 -28.62 2.60
C GLY A 175 -9.19 -28.46 3.32
N ASP A 176 -9.03 -27.42 4.14
CA ASP A 176 -7.78 -27.08 4.84
C ASP A 176 -8.06 -26.15 6.03
N ASP A 177 -7.53 -26.48 7.21
CA ASP A 177 -7.77 -25.74 8.46
C ASP A 177 -6.99 -24.43 8.58
N GLN A 178 -5.98 -24.23 7.72
CA GLN A 178 -5.21 -23.00 7.59
C GLN A 178 -5.83 -22.04 6.57
N VAL A 179 -7.02 -22.33 6.07
CA VAL A 179 -7.69 -21.51 5.04
C VAL A 179 -9.01 -20.96 5.56
N THR A 180 -9.14 -19.65 5.47
CA THR A 180 -10.38 -18.91 5.70
C THR A 180 -10.93 -18.42 4.38
N LEU A 181 -12.18 -18.78 4.10
CA LEU A 181 -12.97 -18.21 3.02
C LEU A 181 -13.58 -16.89 3.49
N VAL A 182 -13.50 -15.86 2.66
CA VAL A 182 -13.96 -14.53 2.98
C VAL A 182 -15.02 -14.11 1.96
N ASP A 183 -16.20 -13.78 2.47
CA ASP A 183 -17.22 -13.07 1.70
C ASP A 183 -17.19 -11.58 2.08
N THR A 184 -17.26 -10.73 1.08
CA THR A 184 -17.34 -9.28 1.25
C THR A 184 -18.63 -8.79 0.59
N PRO A 185 -19.79 -8.86 1.29
CA PRO A 185 -21.06 -8.41 0.72
C PRO A 185 -20.96 -6.94 0.27
N GLY A 186 -21.46 -6.63 -0.93
CA GLY A 186 -21.37 -5.30 -1.54
C GLY A 186 -19.99 -4.93 -2.09
N LEU A 187 -18.88 -5.24 -1.38
CA LEU A 187 -17.51 -4.98 -1.88
C LEU A 187 -17.06 -6.01 -2.93
N GLY A 188 -17.64 -7.21 -2.88
CA GLY A 188 -17.35 -8.33 -3.79
C GLY A 188 -18.17 -8.30 -5.08
N GLU A 189 -19.11 -7.37 -5.18
CA GLU A 189 -19.92 -7.12 -6.37
C GLU A 189 -19.16 -6.17 -7.30
N ILE A 190 -19.22 -6.44 -8.61
CA ILE A 190 -18.47 -5.71 -9.63
C ILE A 190 -19.41 -5.20 -10.72
N ASP A 191 -20.28 -4.28 -10.33
CA ASP A 191 -21.21 -3.59 -11.24
C ASP A 191 -20.85 -2.10 -11.36
N GLY A 192 -20.08 -1.74 -12.39
CA GLY A 192 -19.56 -0.39 -12.62
C GLY A 192 -18.25 -0.06 -11.89
N GLU A 193 -17.68 1.10 -12.23
CA GLU A 193 -16.29 1.46 -11.87
C GLU A 193 -16.08 1.67 -10.35
N ALA A 194 -17.05 2.24 -9.66
CA ALA A 194 -16.98 2.47 -8.21
C ALA A 194 -16.87 1.15 -7.43
N HIS A 195 -17.68 0.16 -7.80
CA HIS A 195 -17.66 -1.17 -7.20
C HIS A 195 -16.35 -1.92 -7.51
N VAL A 196 -15.78 -1.76 -8.72
CA VAL A 196 -14.45 -2.30 -9.04
C VAL A 196 -13.35 -1.73 -8.14
N ALA A 197 -13.38 -0.43 -7.85
CA ALA A 197 -12.42 0.19 -6.94
C ALA A 197 -12.53 -0.34 -5.51
N GLU A 198 -13.75 -0.58 -5.05
CA GLU A 198 -14.04 -1.15 -3.73
C GLU A 198 -13.63 -2.63 -3.64
N ALA A 199 -13.95 -3.43 -4.65
CA ALA A 199 -13.48 -4.80 -4.80
C ALA A 199 -11.95 -4.89 -4.82
N THR A 200 -11.28 -3.97 -5.53
CA THR A 200 -9.82 -3.89 -5.56
C THR A 200 -9.24 -3.63 -4.17
N ARG A 201 -9.89 -2.79 -3.35
CA ARG A 201 -9.47 -2.54 -1.96
C ARG A 201 -9.66 -3.76 -1.08
N ALA A 202 -10.80 -4.43 -1.18
CA ALA A 202 -11.08 -5.67 -0.43
C ALA A 202 -10.08 -6.79 -0.80
N ALA A 203 -9.70 -6.88 -2.07
CA ALA A 203 -8.75 -7.86 -2.56
C ALA A 203 -7.31 -7.63 -2.06
N ARG A 204 -6.99 -6.44 -1.52
CA ARG A 204 -5.67 -6.19 -0.93
C ARG A 204 -5.40 -7.16 0.21
N ASP A 205 -6.42 -7.55 0.97
CA ASP A 205 -6.24 -8.46 2.11
C ASP A 205 -6.23 -9.94 1.68
N ALA A 206 -6.68 -10.25 0.47
CA ALA A 206 -6.74 -11.62 -0.07
C ALA A 206 -5.35 -12.20 -0.37
N ASP A 207 -5.09 -13.43 0.05
CA ASP A 207 -3.90 -14.19 -0.36
C ASP A 207 -4.16 -14.96 -1.67
N LEU A 208 -5.40 -15.41 -1.87
CA LEU A 208 -5.92 -15.98 -3.11
C LEU A 208 -7.26 -15.32 -3.47
N VAL A 209 -7.48 -15.07 -4.75
CA VAL A 209 -8.74 -14.54 -5.25
C VAL A 209 -9.48 -15.59 -6.07
N LEU A 210 -10.77 -15.78 -5.77
CA LEU A 210 -11.70 -16.52 -6.62
C LEU A 210 -12.54 -15.52 -7.42
N LEU A 211 -12.41 -15.53 -8.75
CA LEU A 211 -13.28 -14.74 -9.63
C LEU A 211 -14.40 -15.63 -10.16
N VAL A 212 -15.62 -15.44 -9.64
CA VAL A 212 -16.80 -16.23 -9.97
C VAL A 212 -17.58 -15.56 -11.08
N VAL A 213 -17.63 -16.22 -12.24
CA VAL A 213 -18.31 -15.76 -13.46
C VAL A 213 -19.40 -16.77 -13.85
N ASP A 214 -20.43 -16.33 -14.55
CA ASP A 214 -21.48 -17.20 -15.09
C ASP A 214 -21.49 -17.33 -16.62
N GLY A 215 -20.47 -16.77 -17.26
CA GLY A 215 -20.28 -16.73 -18.71
C GLY A 215 -18.93 -16.14 -19.09
N PRO A 216 -18.77 -15.64 -20.33
CA PRO A 216 -17.59 -14.88 -20.73
C PRO A 216 -17.42 -13.64 -19.85
N LEU A 217 -16.17 -13.23 -19.61
CA LEU A 217 -15.88 -12.08 -18.77
C LEU A 217 -16.51 -10.81 -19.36
N ARG A 218 -17.22 -10.09 -18.50
CA ARG A 218 -17.71 -8.73 -18.72
C ARG A 218 -16.58 -7.72 -18.55
N GLU A 219 -16.80 -6.48 -18.99
CA GLU A 219 -15.81 -5.41 -18.88
C GLU A 219 -15.41 -5.11 -17.42
N SER A 220 -16.35 -5.14 -16.49
CA SER A 220 -16.08 -4.93 -15.06
C SER A 220 -15.27 -6.06 -14.43
N GLU A 221 -15.54 -7.31 -14.81
CA GLU A 221 -14.78 -8.50 -14.41
C GLU A 221 -13.36 -8.45 -14.94
N PHE A 222 -13.18 -8.10 -16.21
CA PHE A 222 -11.87 -7.94 -16.82
C PHE A 222 -11.07 -6.78 -16.19
N SER A 223 -11.73 -5.65 -15.91
CA SER A 223 -11.11 -4.50 -15.24
C SER A 223 -10.66 -4.83 -13.82
N LEU A 224 -11.47 -5.59 -13.06
CA LEU A 224 -11.05 -6.10 -11.76
C LEU A 224 -9.85 -7.04 -11.93
N LEU A 225 -9.94 -8.02 -12.85
CA LEU A 225 -8.86 -8.99 -13.11
C LEU A 225 -7.52 -8.30 -13.38
N ALA A 226 -7.50 -7.29 -14.25
CA ALA A 226 -6.30 -6.52 -14.58
C ALA A 226 -5.72 -5.84 -13.32
N ARG A 227 -6.55 -5.19 -12.50
CA ARG A 227 -6.11 -4.56 -11.25
C ARG A 227 -5.58 -5.56 -10.23
N LEU A 228 -6.18 -6.75 -10.15
CA LEU A 228 -5.71 -7.83 -9.29
C LEU A 228 -4.36 -8.38 -9.76
N ALA A 229 -4.18 -8.52 -11.06
CA ALA A 229 -2.92 -8.95 -11.67
C ALA A 229 -1.79 -7.93 -11.46
N ASP A 230 -2.09 -6.63 -11.56
CA ASP A 230 -1.14 -5.55 -11.22
C ASP A 230 -0.67 -5.59 -9.76
N MET A 231 -1.50 -6.15 -8.86
CA MET A 231 -1.16 -6.40 -7.45
C MET A 231 -0.48 -7.76 -7.22
N GLU A 232 -0.10 -8.47 -8.28
CA GLU A 232 0.49 -9.82 -8.26
C GLU A 232 -0.37 -10.85 -7.49
N LYS A 233 -1.69 -10.66 -7.47
CA LYS A 233 -2.58 -11.60 -6.77
C LYS A 233 -2.69 -12.89 -7.56
N ARG A 234 -2.71 -14.02 -6.84
CA ARG A 234 -3.03 -15.32 -7.42
C ARG A 234 -4.54 -15.44 -7.59
N ILE A 235 -5.00 -15.71 -8.81
CA ILE A 235 -6.41 -15.69 -9.19
C ILE A 235 -6.82 -17.05 -9.74
N VAL A 236 -7.97 -17.56 -9.30
CA VAL A 236 -8.64 -18.73 -9.86
C VAL A 236 -10.00 -18.30 -10.39
N VAL A 237 -10.25 -18.52 -11.68
CA VAL A 237 -11.50 -18.14 -12.35
C VAL A 237 -12.44 -19.34 -12.32
N CYS A 238 -13.62 -19.13 -11.77
CA CYS A 238 -14.63 -20.15 -11.57
C CYS A 238 -15.84 -19.85 -12.47
N LEU A 239 -16.01 -20.63 -13.54
CA LEU A 239 -17.24 -20.62 -14.33
C LEU A 239 -18.31 -21.39 -13.56
N ASN A 240 -19.18 -20.66 -12.88
CA ASN A 240 -20.33 -21.21 -12.18
C ASN A 240 -21.52 -21.46 -13.12
N LYS A 241 -22.54 -22.19 -12.63
CA LYS A 241 -23.72 -22.63 -13.40
C LYS A 241 -23.33 -23.53 -14.58
N ALA A 242 -22.24 -24.29 -14.42
CA ALA A 242 -21.74 -25.19 -15.45
C ALA A 242 -22.76 -26.27 -15.88
N ASP A 243 -23.79 -26.49 -15.06
CA ASP A 243 -24.90 -27.39 -15.32
C ASP A 243 -25.91 -26.87 -16.35
N TRP A 244 -25.86 -25.59 -16.71
CA TRP A 244 -26.70 -25.00 -17.77
C TRP A 244 -26.21 -25.35 -19.18
N TYR A 245 -24.99 -25.87 -19.29
CA TYR A 245 -24.31 -26.12 -20.55
C TYR A 245 -24.07 -27.61 -20.74
N ASP A 246 -24.20 -28.09 -21.98
CA ASP A 246 -23.70 -29.42 -22.31
C ASP A 246 -22.16 -29.45 -22.30
N GLN A 247 -21.56 -30.63 -22.47
CA GLN A 247 -20.11 -30.79 -22.45
C GLN A 247 -19.41 -29.91 -23.52
N ARG A 248 -19.95 -29.86 -24.73
CA ARG A 248 -19.34 -29.13 -25.86
C ARG A 248 -19.44 -27.63 -25.67
N GLU A 249 -20.59 -27.16 -25.21
CA GLU A 249 -20.83 -25.76 -24.88
C GLU A 249 -19.93 -25.30 -23.74
N ARG A 250 -19.84 -26.10 -22.68
CA ARG A 250 -18.94 -25.84 -21.55
C ARG A 250 -17.48 -25.75 -21.98
N ASP A 251 -17.02 -26.68 -22.82
CA ASP A 251 -15.64 -26.68 -23.30
C ASP A 251 -15.33 -25.46 -24.18
N ARG A 252 -16.29 -25.04 -25.03
CA ARG A 252 -16.18 -23.79 -25.81
C ARG A 252 -16.12 -22.56 -24.91
N LEU A 253 -17.00 -22.49 -23.91
CA LEU A 253 -17.06 -21.36 -22.99
C LEU A 253 -15.80 -21.25 -22.13
N LEU A 254 -15.29 -22.38 -21.62
CA LEU A 254 -13.99 -22.44 -20.94
C LEU A 254 -12.85 -22.00 -21.86
N GLY A 255 -12.87 -22.40 -23.14
CA GLY A 255 -11.90 -21.94 -24.14
C GLY A 255 -11.93 -20.43 -24.34
N GLN A 256 -13.12 -19.83 -24.42
CA GLN A 256 -13.29 -18.39 -24.54
C GLN A 256 -12.79 -17.65 -23.30
N ILE A 257 -13.18 -18.10 -22.10
CA ILE A 257 -12.73 -17.51 -20.83
C ILE A 257 -11.21 -17.60 -20.71
N ARG A 258 -10.62 -18.76 -20.99
CA ARG A 258 -9.15 -18.94 -21.03
C ARG A 258 -8.49 -17.96 -21.99
N GLY A 259 -9.07 -17.74 -23.17
CA GLY A 259 -8.60 -16.73 -24.11
C GLY A 259 -8.65 -15.30 -23.56
N GLN A 260 -9.72 -14.94 -22.83
CA GLN A 260 -9.86 -13.62 -22.21
C GLN A 260 -8.84 -13.40 -21.07
N VAL A 261 -8.49 -14.43 -20.32
CA VAL A 261 -7.66 -14.30 -19.10
C VAL A 261 -6.20 -14.72 -19.27
N HIS A 262 -5.79 -15.17 -20.46
CA HIS A 262 -4.49 -15.83 -20.69
C HIS A 262 -3.26 -15.00 -20.29
N GLU A 263 -3.34 -13.66 -20.31
CA GLU A 263 -2.25 -12.76 -19.89
C GLU A 263 -2.06 -12.73 -18.37
N PHE A 264 -3.11 -13.08 -17.61
CA PHE A 264 -3.17 -12.89 -16.16
C PHE A 264 -3.25 -14.21 -15.37
N VAL A 265 -3.87 -15.24 -15.97
CA VAL A 265 -4.26 -16.46 -15.28
C VAL A 265 -3.89 -17.68 -16.11
N THR A 266 -3.34 -18.71 -15.45
CA THR A 266 -2.98 -19.95 -16.16
C THR A 266 -4.22 -20.76 -16.50
N SER A 267 -4.16 -21.56 -17.58
CA SER A 267 -5.33 -22.34 -18.03
C SER A 267 -5.84 -23.34 -16.97
N ASP A 268 -4.97 -23.81 -16.09
CA ASP A 268 -5.29 -24.72 -14.97
C ASP A 268 -6.06 -24.03 -13.84
N ASP A 269 -6.00 -22.70 -13.78
CA ASP A 269 -6.73 -21.88 -12.81
C ASP A 269 -8.11 -21.45 -13.34
N VAL A 270 -8.52 -21.95 -14.52
CA VAL A 270 -9.86 -21.73 -15.07
C VAL A 270 -10.66 -23.02 -14.98
N VAL A 271 -11.60 -23.06 -14.04
CA VAL A 271 -12.37 -24.26 -13.67
C VAL A 271 -13.87 -24.02 -13.81
N ALA A 272 -14.60 -25.05 -14.20
CA ALA A 272 -16.06 -25.05 -14.20
C ALA A 272 -16.60 -25.66 -12.91
N VAL A 273 -17.64 -25.06 -12.35
CA VAL A 273 -18.26 -25.49 -11.09
C VAL A 273 -19.78 -25.43 -11.17
N ARG A 274 -20.43 -26.26 -10.35
CA ARG A 274 -21.83 -26.13 -9.98
C ARG A 274 -21.89 -25.87 -8.48
N ALA A 275 -22.11 -24.62 -8.09
CA ALA A 275 -22.15 -24.22 -6.68
C ALA A 275 -23.43 -24.66 -5.96
N GLU A 276 -24.55 -24.77 -6.67
CA GLU A 276 -25.87 -25.07 -6.09
C GLU A 276 -26.39 -26.43 -6.59
N PRO A 277 -27.03 -27.24 -5.73
CA PRO A 277 -27.71 -28.45 -6.19
C PRO A 277 -28.81 -28.11 -7.19
N VAL A 278 -28.99 -28.95 -8.20
CA VAL A 278 -30.02 -28.77 -9.22
C VAL A 278 -30.82 -30.04 -9.42
N ASP A 279 -32.14 -29.89 -9.51
CA ASP A 279 -33.05 -30.98 -9.85
C ASP A 279 -33.01 -31.22 -11.36
N ARG A 280 -32.67 -32.44 -11.78
CA ARG A 280 -32.61 -32.83 -13.19
C ARG A 280 -33.60 -33.94 -13.48
N THR A 281 -34.39 -33.77 -14.53
CA THR A 281 -35.23 -34.83 -15.06
C THR A 281 -34.35 -35.89 -15.72
N ARG A 282 -34.42 -37.12 -15.22
CA ARG A 282 -33.78 -38.30 -15.79
C ARG A 282 -34.87 -39.23 -16.32
N ILE A 283 -34.75 -39.62 -17.58
CA ILE A 283 -35.62 -40.63 -18.15
C ILE A 283 -35.05 -42.01 -17.79
N ARG A 284 -35.80 -42.78 -17.00
CA ARG A 284 -35.49 -44.17 -16.67
C ARG A 284 -36.32 -45.08 -17.57
N LEU A 285 -35.66 -45.84 -18.44
CA LEU A 285 -36.32 -46.96 -19.13
C LEU A 285 -36.51 -48.12 -18.15
N THR A 286 -37.75 -48.57 -17.99
CA THR A 286 -38.06 -49.81 -17.27
C THR A 286 -37.69 -51.03 -18.11
N ALA A 287 -37.63 -52.21 -17.48
CA ALA A 287 -37.40 -53.47 -18.17
C ALA A 287 -38.46 -53.77 -19.25
N ASP A 288 -39.65 -53.16 -19.10
CA ASP A 288 -40.78 -53.29 -20.03
C ASP A 288 -40.75 -52.23 -21.16
N GLY A 289 -39.70 -51.41 -21.24
CA GLY A 289 -39.52 -50.39 -22.28
C GLY A 289 -40.32 -49.10 -22.08
N GLN A 290 -40.92 -48.89 -20.91
CA GLN A 290 -41.58 -47.61 -20.60
C GLN A 290 -40.56 -46.58 -20.10
N GLU A 291 -40.65 -45.36 -20.64
CA GLU A 291 -39.90 -44.20 -20.18
C GLU A 291 -40.60 -43.57 -18.98
N ILE A 292 -39.95 -43.59 -17.82
CA ILE A 292 -40.42 -42.89 -16.62
C ILE A 292 -39.53 -41.67 -16.42
N GLU A 293 -40.12 -40.49 -16.46
CA GLU A 293 -39.45 -39.26 -16.04
C GLU A 293 -39.33 -39.25 -14.50
N GLU A 294 -38.11 -39.23 -14.00
CA GLU A 294 -37.79 -39.15 -12.58
C GLU A 294 -36.92 -37.93 -12.34
N THR A 295 -37.32 -37.06 -11.42
CA THR A 295 -36.50 -35.93 -11.00
C THR A 295 -35.43 -36.41 -10.03
N VAL A 296 -34.16 -36.27 -10.40
CA VAL A 296 -33.01 -36.63 -9.59
C VAL A 296 -32.26 -35.36 -9.19
N ALA A 297 -32.07 -35.16 -7.89
CA ALA A 297 -31.23 -34.08 -7.37
C ALA A 297 -29.76 -34.35 -7.71
N ALA A 298 -29.15 -33.46 -8.48
CA ALA A 298 -27.71 -33.44 -8.71
C ALA A 298 -27.05 -32.52 -7.68
N PRO A 299 -26.18 -33.03 -6.79
CA PRO A 299 -25.55 -32.20 -5.75
C PRO A 299 -24.59 -31.17 -6.35
N ALA A 300 -24.21 -30.16 -5.59
CA ALA A 300 -23.14 -29.24 -5.99
C ALA A 300 -21.88 -30.01 -6.43
N ASP A 301 -21.23 -29.57 -7.51
CA ASP A 301 -19.98 -30.14 -8.00
C ASP A 301 -18.91 -29.05 -8.10
N ILE A 302 -18.09 -28.99 -7.05
CA ILE A 302 -16.99 -28.04 -6.89
C ILE A 302 -15.62 -28.74 -6.82
N ARG A 303 -15.56 -30.05 -7.13
CA ARG A 303 -14.36 -30.87 -6.93
C ARG A 303 -13.14 -30.33 -7.66
N ALA A 304 -13.31 -29.97 -8.94
CA ALA A 304 -12.23 -29.39 -9.74
C ALA A 304 -11.66 -28.10 -9.12
N LEU A 305 -12.52 -27.26 -8.54
CA LEU A 305 -12.09 -26.07 -7.83
C LEU A 305 -11.40 -26.40 -6.52
N ALA A 306 -11.97 -27.28 -5.70
CA ALA A 306 -11.41 -27.66 -4.41
C ALA A 306 -10.02 -28.30 -4.57
N ASP A 307 -9.86 -29.22 -5.53
CA ASP A 307 -8.58 -29.85 -5.85
C ASP A 307 -7.56 -28.81 -6.33
N ARG A 308 -7.98 -27.86 -7.17
CA ARG A 308 -7.11 -26.80 -7.65
C ARG A 308 -6.68 -25.87 -6.52
N MET A 309 -7.61 -25.39 -5.70
CA MET A 309 -7.32 -24.56 -4.54
C MET A 309 -6.37 -25.26 -3.57
N LEU A 310 -6.61 -26.55 -3.28
CA LEU A 310 -5.75 -27.33 -2.40
C LEU A 310 -4.33 -27.46 -2.97
N SER A 311 -4.21 -27.65 -4.29
CA SER A 311 -2.90 -27.69 -4.96
C SER A 311 -2.14 -26.38 -4.83
N VAL A 312 -2.82 -25.24 -4.96
CA VAL A 312 -2.22 -23.90 -4.83
C VAL A 312 -1.85 -23.61 -3.38
N VAL A 313 -2.74 -23.89 -2.43
CA VAL A 313 -2.48 -23.68 -0.99
C VAL A 313 -1.27 -24.49 -0.54
N ARG A 314 -1.19 -25.78 -0.92
CA ARG A 314 -0.07 -26.64 -0.50
C ARG A 314 1.26 -26.28 -1.15
N ARG A 315 1.24 -25.81 -2.40
CA ARG A 315 2.46 -25.51 -3.15
C ARG A 315 2.97 -24.09 -2.89
N ASP A 316 2.07 -23.12 -2.97
CA ASP A 316 2.40 -21.70 -3.04
C ASP A 316 1.88 -20.93 -1.82
N GLY A 317 1.13 -21.56 -0.92
CA GLY A 317 0.36 -20.85 0.11
C GLY A 317 1.21 -19.96 1.03
N ARG A 318 2.37 -20.43 1.46
CA ARG A 318 3.31 -19.62 2.26
C ARG A 318 3.85 -18.43 1.47
N ASP A 319 4.15 -18.61 0.19
CA ASP A 319 4.63 -17.53 -0.68
C ASP A 319 3.56 -16.47 -0.88
N LEU A 320 2.32 -16.87 -1.14
CA LEU A 320 1.17 -15.97 -1.28
C LEU A 320 0.93 -15.16 -0.01
N LEU A 321 0.93 -15.83 1.14
CA LEU A 321 0.77 -15.18 2.44
C LEU A 321 1.88 -14.16 2.70
N MET A 322 3.15 -14.51 2.49
CA MET A 322 4.27 -13.61 2.72
C MET A 322 4.28 -12.43 1.74
N ALA A 323 3.96 -12.66 0.46
CA ALA A 323 3.85 -11.58 -0.52
C ALA A 323 2.75 -10.58 -0.12
N ASN A 324 1.61 -11.08 0.34
CA ASN A 324 0.51 -10.24 0.78
C ASN A 324 0.82 -9.46 2.07
N LEU A 325 1.36 -10.11 3.09
CA LEU A 325 1.79 -9.45 4.34
C LEU A 325 2.85 -8.38 4.07
N LEU A 326 3.76 -8.62 3.11
CA LEU A 326 4.73 -7.62 2.69
C LEU A 326 4.03 -6.38 2.11
N LEU A 327 3.09 -6.57 1.18
CA LEU A 327 2.33 -5.46 0.59
C LEU A 327 1.54 -4.69 1.67
N GLN A 328 0.87 -5.40 2.58
CA GLN A 328 0.14 -4.79 3.69
C GLN A 328 1.08 -3.98 4.60
N SER A 329 2.22 -4.56 5.00
CA SER A 329 3.20 -3.88 5.87
C SER A 329 3.79 -2.63 5.23
N ARG A 330 4.09 -2.67 3.91
CA ARG A 330 4.54 -1.49 3.15
C ARG A 330 3.47 -0.40 3.14
N GLY A 331 2.21 -0.78 2.90
CA GLY A 331 1.07 0.14 2.96
C GLY A 331 0.93 0.82 4.31
N LEU A 332 1.06 0.07 5.41
CA LEU A 332 1.02 0.62 6.78
C LEU A 332 2.14 1.63 7.03
N VAL A 333 3.36 1.34 6.58
CA VAL A 333 4.50 2.28 6.70
C VAL A 333 4.22 3.56 5.92
N GLU A 334 3.66 3.46 4.71
CA GLU A 334 3.32 4.63 3.89
C GLU A 334 2.21 5.48 4.52
N ASP A 335 1.17 4.84 5.05
CA ASP A 335 0.07 5.50 5.74
C ASP A 335 0.54 6.19 7.02
N ALA A 336 1.32 5.50 7.86
CA ALA A 336 1.92 6.06 9.06
C ALA A 336 2.80 7.27 8.72
N ARG A 337 3.65 7.15 7.69
CA ARG A 337 4.56 8.22 7.28
C ARG A 337 3.81 9.43 6.69
N ARG A 338 2.73 9.20 5.94
CA ARG A 338 1.90 10.27 5.38
C ARG A 338 1.29 11.08 6.51
N GLU A 339 0.68 10.42 7.48
CA GLU A 339 0.02 11.10 8.59
C GLU A 339 1.02 11.80 9.52
N VAL A 340 2.18 11.19 9.81
CA VAL A 340 3.25 11.87 10.57
C VAL A 340 3.63 13.18 9.88
N ARG A 341 3.79 13.17 8.55
CA ARG A 341 4.09 14.39 7.79
C ARG A 341 2.97 15.42 7.91
N GLU A 342 1.72 14.99 7.77
CA GLU A 342 0.57 15.89 7.90
C GLU A 342 0.46 16.50 9.31
N SER A 343 0.76 15.72 10.36
CA SER A 343 0.82 16.18 11.75
C SER A 343 1.92 17.24 11.94
N LEU A 344 3.12 16.98 11.43
CA LEU A 344 4.23 17.94 11.47
C LEU A 344 3.88 19.23 10.71
N ASP A 345 3.26 19.11 9.53
CA ASP A 345 2.82 20.26 8.74
C ASP A 345 1.70 21.06 9.43
N ARG A 346 0.81 20.41 10.20
CA ARG A 346 -0.20 21.08 11.03
C ARG A 346 0.48 21.86 12.17
N ARG A 347 1.37 21.24 12.94
CA ARG A 347 2.14 21.89 14.01
C ARG A 347 2.96 23.07 13.51
N ALA A 348 3.64 22.90 12.37
CA ALA A 348 4.40 23.96 11.72
C ALA A 348 3.49 25.16 11.36
N ARG A 349 2.31 24.91 10.81
CA ARG A 349 1.32 25.96 10.50
C ARG A 349 0.83 26.68 11.76
N GLU A 350 0.51 25.97 12.83
CA GLU A 350 0.11 26.59 14.10
C GLU A 350 1.19 27.51 14.69
N ILE A 351 2.46 27.12 14.58
CA ILE A 351 3.60 27.94 15.00
C ILE A 351 3.67 29.19 14.12
N VAL A 352 3.63 29.02 12.79
CA VAL A 352 3.70 30.12 11.83
C VAL A 352 2.55 31.10 12.05
N ASP A 353 1.30 30.63 12.15
CA ASP A 353 0.12 31.48 12.33
C ASP A 353 0.20 32.30 13.62
N ARG A 354 0.64 31.68 14.73
CA ARG A 354 0.82 32.37 16.01
C ARG A 354 1.84 33.51 15.90
N TYR A 355 2.95 33.27 15.22
CA TYR A 355 3.99 34.28 15.03
C TYR A 355 3.60 35.33 14.00
N MET A 356 2.85 34.99 12.96
CA MET A 356 2.29 35.94 11.98
C MET A 356 1.30 36.91 12.62
N TRP A 357 0.38 36.42 13.47
CA TRP A 357 -0.51 37.29 14.25
C TRP A 357 0.25 38.21 15.21
N SER A 358 1.29 37.67 15.87
CA SER A 358 2.16 38.47 16.74
C SER A 358 2.90 39.57 15.98
N ALA A 359 3.43 39.25 14.80
CA ALA A 359 4.12 40.22 13.94
C ALA A 359 3.14 41.29 13.40
N GLY A 360 1.95 40.88 12.93
CA GLY A 360 0.93 41.81 12.46
C GLY A 360 0.42 42.75 13.56
N GLY A 361 0.24 42.24 14.78
CA GLY A 361 -0.13 43.05 15.94
C GLY A 361 0.97 44.04 16.34
N ALA A 362 2.24 43.62 16.34
CA ALA A 362 3.37 44.50 16.63
C ALA A 362 3.50 45.63 15.60
N ALA A 363 3.34 45.32 14.30
CA ALA A 363 3.37 46.29 13.23
C ALA A 363 2.21 47.31 13.33
N ALA A 364 1.01 46.87 13.71
CA ALA A 364 -0.14 47.75 13.89
C ALA A 364 0.01 48.75 15.05
N LEU A 365 0.80 48.40 16.08
CA LEU A 365 0.99 49.21 17.29
C LEU A 365 2.24 50.09 17.24
N SER A 366 3.12 49.95 16.24
CA SER A 366 4.39 50.67 16.19
C SER A 366 4.32 51.96 15.36
N PRO A 367 4.45 53.14 15.98
CA PRO A 367 4.54 54.41 15.25
C PRO A 367 5.94 54.70 14.68
N LEU A 368 6.94 53.84 14.93
CA LEU A 368 8.35 54.07 14.58
C LEU A 368 8.93 52.90 13.74
N PRO A 369 9.41 53.16 12.50
CA PRO A 369 9.90 52.11 11.59
C PRO A 369 11.06 51.25 12.13
N LEU A 370 11.93 51.83 12.95
CA LEU A 370 13.10 51.13 13.53
C LEU A 370 12.71 50.10 14.61
N LEU A 371 11.69 50.40 15.42
CA LEU A 371 11.17 49.46 16.43
C LEU A 371 10.43 48.30 15.77
N ASP A 372 9.74 48.58 14.66
CA ASP A 372 9.02 47.57 13.89
C ASP A 372 9.99 46.53 13.27
N LEU A 373 11.12 46.98 12.71
CA LEU A 373 12.18 46.09 12.21
C LEU A 373 12.78 45.20 13.30
N ALA A 374 13.05 45.76 14.49
CA ALA A 374 13.61 44.99 15.61
C ALA A 374 12.62 43.95 16.14
N ALA A 375 11.35 44.31 16.30
CA ALA A 375 10.29 43.42 16.76
C ALA A 375 10.02 42.30 15.74
N GLY A 376 9.89 42.63 14.45
CA GLY A 376 9.69 41.66 13.38
C GLY A 376 10.86 40.69 13.23
N GLY A 377 12.10 41.16 13.36
CA GLY A 377 13.30 40.32 13.33
C GLY A 377 13.37 39.32 14.50
N ALA A 378 13.05 39.77 15.71
CA ALA A 378 13.01 38.90 16.89
C ALA A 378 11.92 37.82 16.78
N ILE A 379 10.73 38.20 16.32
CA ILE A 379 9.60 37.28 16.10
C ILE A 379 9.96 36.22 15.06
N THR A 380 10.53 36.65 13.92
CA THR A 380 10.94 35.73 12.85
C THR A 380 12.03 34.76 13.32
N THR A 381 13.01 35.25 14.08
CA THR A 381 14.08 34.42 14.63
C THR A 381 13.52 33.37 15.59
N LYS A 382 12.61 33.77 16.49
CA LYS A 382 11.97 32.84 17.42
C LYS A 382 11.10 31.81 16.71
N MET A 383 10.36 32.23 15.68
CA MET A 383 9.58 31.34 14.82
C MET A 383 10.48 30.26 14.19
N VAL A 384 11.62 30.63 13.62
CA VAL A 384 12.56 29.66 13.02
C VAL A 384 13.12 28.70 14.06
N LEU A 385 13.46 29.18 15.26
CA LEU A 385 13.96 28.33 16.35
C LEU A 385 12.91 27.34 16.86
N ASP A 386 11.65 27.77 16.95
CA ASP A 386 10.56 26.88 17.37
C ASP A 386 10.17 25.90 16.25
N LEU A 387 10.24 26.32 14.98
CA LEU A 387 10.05 25.43 13.84
C LEU A 387 11.14 24.37 13.75
N ALA A 388 12.38 24.69 14.14
CA ALA A 388 13.51 23.75 14.14
C ALA A 388 13.41 22.66 15.21
N LYS A 389 12.49 22.78 16.17
CA LYS A 389 12.21 21.77 17.21
C LYS A 389 11.13 20.76 16.77
N VAL A 390 10.44 21.04 15.66
CA VAL A 390 9.44 20.17 15.02
C VAL A 390 10.09 19.46 13.85
#